data_AF-A0A1X6ZV52-F1
#
_entry.id   AF-A0A1X6ZV52-F1
#
_cell.length_a   1.000
_cell.length_b   1.000
_cell.length_c   1.000
_cell.angle_alpha   90.00
_cell.angle_beta   90.00
_cell.angle_gamma   90.00
#
_symmetry.space_group_name_H-M   'P 1'
#
loop_
_entity.id
_entity.type
_entity.pdbx_description
1 polymer ?
#
loop_
_entity_poly.entity_id
_entity_poly.type
_entity_poly.pdbx_seq_one_letter_code
_entity_poly.pdbx_strand_id
1 'polypeptide(L)'
;MIKMFLLSSIVFAAGIGVPIMAAINAGLGARLASPTLATAILMLVGLILSTAYLMVQGLPSLPTTMPPLYSMSGGFFVVFYVLAVTAITPKIGLGNAIFLVLLGQIVSTSIIDHFGLFGAIKTPITAQKGLGIALMTLGIFLVRKVV
;
A
#
# COMPACT_ATOMS: atom_id res chain seq x y z
N MET A 1 -11.40 17.27 -17.84
CA MET A 1 -10.16 17.71 -17.15
C MET A 1 -10.36 17.85 -15.63
N ILE A 2 -11.32 18.65 -15.16
CA ILE A 2 -11.62 18.85 -13.72
C ILE A 2 -11.89 17.54 -12.96
N LYS A 3 -12.71 16.63 -13.51
CA LYS A 3 -12.99 15.32 -12.89
C LYS A 3 -11.74 14.46 -12.69
N MET A 4 -10.80 14.51 -13.64
CA MET A 4 -9.56 13.74 -13.57
C MET A 4 -8.61 14.30 -12.54
N PHE A 5 -8.51 15.64 -12.44
CA PHE A 5 -7.75 16.30 -11.38
C PHE A 5 -8.30 15.97 -9.99
N LEU A 6 -9.63 15.99 -9.82
CA LEU A 6 -10.28 15.70 -8.55
C LEU A 6 -10.07 14.25 -8.11
N LEU A 7 -10.15 13.28 -9.03
CA LEU A 7 -9.83 11.88 -8.76
C LEU A 7 -8.35 11.69 -8.37
N SER A 8 -7.43 12.33 -9.10
CA SER A 8 -5.99 12.27 -8.78
C SER A 8 -5.68 12.85 -7.39
N SER A 9 -6.35 13.92 -6.99
CA SER A 9 -6.18 14.53 -5.66
C SER A 9 -6.63 13.60 -4.53
N ILE A 10 -7.70 12.83 -4.71
CA ILE A 10 -8.16 11.83 -3.73
C ILE A 10 -7.12 10.72 -3.56
N VAL A 11 -6.60 10.19 -4.67
CA VAL A 11 -5.59 9.13 -4.64
C VAL A 11 -4.27 9.65 -4.04
N PHE A 12 -3.91 10.91 -4.32
CA PHE A 12 -2.76 11.56 -3.71
C PHE A 12 -2.92 11.69 -2.19
N ALA A 13 -4.09 12.15 -1.72
CA ALA A 13 -4.39 12.22 -0.29
C ALA A 13 -4.34 10.85 0.39
N ALA A 14 -4.85 9.81 -0.27
CA ALA A 14 -4.71 8.42 0.20
C ALA A 14 -3.23 8.01 0.32
N GLY A 15 -2.39 8.43 -0.63
CA GLY A 15 -0.94 8.22 -0.59
C GLY A 15 -0.26 8.84 0.63
N ILE A 16 -0.70 10.02 1.09
CA ILE A 16 -0.20 10.66 2.33
C ILE A 16 -0.56 9.83 3.57
N GLY A 17 -1.73 9.18 3.55
CA GLY A 17 -2.20 8.35 4.66
C GLY A 17 -1.30 7.15 4.94
N VAL A 18 -0.63 6.60 3.93
CA VAL A 18 0.20 5.38 4.05
C VAL A 18 1.37 5.54 5.04
N PRO A 19 2.28 6.54 4.90
CA PRO A 19 3.37 6.74 5.85
C PRO A 19 2.87 7.18 7.23
N ILE A 20 1.76 7.93 7.32
CA ILE A 20 1.17 8.33 8.61
C ILE A 20 0.68 7.10 9.37
N MET A 21 -0.09 6.24 8.72
CA MET A 21 -0.53 4.95 9.27
C MET A 21 0.67 4.12 9.72
N ALA A 22 1.69 3.98 8.85
CA ALA A 22 2.89 3.22 9.18
C ALA A 22 3.62 3.78 10.42
N ALA A 23 3.75 5.10 10.55
CA ALA A 23 4.36 5.76 11.69
C ALA A 23 3.60 5.50 13.00
N ILE A 24 2.28 5.69 12.97
CA ILE A 24 1.41 5.46 14.13
C ILE A 24 1.48 3.99 14.56
N ASN A 25 1.40 3.06 13.60
CA ASN A 25 1.44 1.63 13.92
C ASN A 25 2.80 1.18 14.43
N ALA A 26 3.90 1.66 13.83
CA ALA A 26 5.25 1.38 14.32
C ALA A 26 5.43 1.91 15.76
N GLY A 27 4.91 3.10 16.06
CA GLY A 27 4.89 3.66 17.41
C GLY A 27 4.09 2.81 18.40
N LEU A 28 2.91 2.31 18.00
CA LEU A 28 2.12 1.38 18.80
C LEU A 28 2.88 0.07 19.05
N GLY A 29 3.50 -0.50 18.01
CA GLY A 29 4.29 -1.72 18.11
C GLY A 29 5.47 -1.59 19.08
N ALA A 30 6.13 -0.44 19.09
CA ALA A 30 7.19 -0.13 20.05
C ALA A 30 6.67 -0.04 21.49
N ARG A 31 5.54 0.66 21.72
CA ARG A 31 4.92 0.79 23.06
C ARG A 31 4.44 -0.54 23.63
N LEU A 32 3.94 -1.42 22.77
CA LEU A 32 3.46 -2.75 23.16
C LEU A 32 4.57 -3.81 23.18
N ALA A 33 5.80 -3.45 22.80
CA ALA A 33 6.90 -4.39 22.57
C ALA A 33 6.51 -5.58 21.65
N SER A 34 5.56 -5.39 20.74
CA SER A 34 5.00 -6.44 19.89
C SER A 34 4.47 -5.88 18.57
N PRO A 35 5.25 -6.00 17.48
CA PRO A 35 4.80 -5.60 16.15
C PRO A 35 3.56 -6.37 15.67
N THR A 36 3.46 -7.65 16.05
CA THR A 36 2.32 -8.51 15.69
C THR A 36 1.04 -8.03 16.37
N LEU A 37 1.10 -7.67 17.66
CA LEU A 37 -0.07 -7.15 18.38
C LEU A 37 -0.55 -5.82 17.80
N ALA A 38 0.37 -4.89 17.51
CA ALA A 38 0.02 -3.62 16.85
C ALA A 38 -0.62 -3.84 15.48
N THR A 39 -0.07 -4.76 14.68
CA THR A 39 -0.65 -5.14 13.38
C THR A 39 -2.05 -5.71 13.53
N ALA A 40 -2.29 -6.60 14.50
CA ALA A 40 -3.62 -7.16 14.76
C ALA A 40 -4.63 -6.08 15.17
N ILE A 41 -4.23 -5.14 16.03
CA ILE A 41 -5.07 -3.99 16.41
C ILE A 41 -5.40 -3.14 15.19
N LEU A 42 -4.42 -2.83 14.34
CA LEU A 42 -4.63 -2.06 13.12
C LEU A 42 -5.62 -2.77 12.18
N MET A 43 -5.46 -4.07 11.98
CA MET A 43 -6.38 -4.87 11.16
C MET A 43 -7.79 -4.86 11.74
N LEU A 44 -7.94 -4.97 13.06
CA LEU A 44 -9.25 -4.94 13.73
C LEU A 44 -9.94 -3.58 13.55
N VAL A 45 -9.20 -2.47 13.73
CA VAL A 45 -9.74 -1.12 13.49
C VAL A 45 -10.14 -0.96 12.02
N GLY A 46 -9.30 -1.42 11.09
CA GLY A 46 -9.61 -1.40 9.66
C GLY A 46 -10.87 -2.20 9.32
N LEU A 47 -11.03 -3.39 9.92
CA LEU A 47 -12.22 -4.22 9.77
C LEU A 47 -13.47 -3.46 10.25
N ILE A 48 -13.46 -2.93 11.48
CA ILE A 48 -14.59 -2.19 12.05
C ILE A 48 -14.97 -1.01 11.16
N LEU A 49 -14.01 -0.19 10.73
CA LEU A 49 -14.27 0.98 9.89
C LEU A 49 -14.81 0.59 8.50
N SER A 50 -14.23 -0.43 7.87
CA SER A 50 -14.67 -0.91 6.56
C SER A 50 -16.08 -1.51 6.63
N THR A 51 -16.40 -2.27 7.68
CA THR A 51 -17.73 -2.83 7.90
C THR A 51 -18.74 -1.74 8.21
N ALA A 52 -18.42 -0.77 9.07
CA ALA A 52 -19.29 0.37 9.33
C ALA A 52 -19.61 1.15 8.04
N TYR A 53 -18.60 1.38 7.20
CA TYR A 53 -18.80 2.03 5.90
C TYR A 53 -19.67 1.20 4.95
N LEU A 54 -19.51 -0.13 4.94
CA LEU A 54 -20.38 -1.04 4.19
C LEU A 54 -21.85 -0.93 4.65
N MET A 55 -22.09 -0.85 5.97
CA MET A 55 -23.46 -0.70 6.50
C MET A 55 -24.09 0.64 6.07
N VAL A 56 -23.32 1.72 5.99
CA VAL A 56 -23.80 3.04 5.55
C VAL A 56 -24.12 3.06 4.06
N GLN A 57 -23.33 2.38 3.22
CA GLN A 57 -23.62 2.26 1.78
C GLN A 57 -24.76 1.28 1.46
N GLY A 58 -25.09 0.40 2.40
CA GLY A 58 -26.05 -0.70 2.21
C GLY A 58 -25.34 -2.01 1.83
N LEU A 59 -25.88 -3.13 2.32
CA LEU A 59 -25.33 -4.43 2.01
C LEU A 59 -25.57 -4.77 0.53
N PRO A 60 -24.53 -5.18 -0.21
CA PRO A 60 -24.70 -5.66 -1.57
C PRO A 60 -25.48 -6.98 -1.55
N SER A 61 -26.16 -7.27 -2.66
CA SER A 61 -26.71 -8.61 -2.90
C SER A 61 -25.59 -9.64 -2.93
N LEU A 62 -25.91 -10.87 -2.50
CA LEU A 62 -24.97 -11.98 -2.60
C LEU A 62 -24.56 -12.18 -4.07
N PRO A 63 -23.27 -12.31 -4.36
CA PRO A 63 -22.82 -12.48 -5.73
C PRO A 63 -23.31 -13.82 -6.28
N THR A 64 -23.77 -13.81 -7.53
CA THR A 64 -24.25 -15.03 -8.23
C THR A 64 -23.11 -15.96 -8.62
N THR A 65 -21.87 -15.45 -8.66
CA THR A 65 -20.65 -16.21 -8.93
C THR A 65 -19.60 -15.84 -7.90
N MET A 66 -18.94 -16.85 -7.32
CA MET A 66 -17.86 -16.59 -6.38
C MET A 66 -16.65 -16.02 -7.12
N PRO A 67 -16.04 -14.94 -6.61
CA PRO A 67 -14.81 -14.42 -7.19
C PRO A 67 -13.69 -15.45 -7.07
N PRO A 68 -12.66 -15.39 -7.93
CA PRO A 68 -11.49 -16.25 -7.82
C PRO A 68 -10.87 -16.16 -6.42
N LEU A 69 -10.48 -17.30 -5.83
CA LEU A 69 -9.92 -17.35 -4.48
C LEU A 69 -8.69 -16.45 -4.31
N TYR A 70 -7.88 -16.29 -5.37
CA TYR A 70 -6.70 -15.41 -5.32
C TYR A 70 -7.07 -13.95 -5.06
N SER A 71 -8.28 -13.49 -5.37
CA SER A 71 -8.71 -12.11 -5.14
C SER A 71 -8.72 -11.74 -3.66
N MET A 72 -8.81 -12.74 -2.77
CA MET A 72 -8.74 -12.56 -1.32
C MET A 72 -7.29 -12.46 -0.81
N SER A 73 -6.29 -12.78 -1.64
CA SER A 73 -4.87 -12.74 -1.26
C SER A 73 -4.34 -11.32 -1.01
N GLY A 74 -5.07 -10.27 -1.42
CA GLY A 74 -4.70 -8.88 -1.13
C GLY A 74 -4.50 -8.62 0.37
N GLY A 75 -5.31 -9.26 1.23
CA GLY A 75 -5.17 -9.15 2.68
C GLY A 75 -3.82 -9.65 3.20
N PHE A 76 -3.27 -10.71 2.60
CA PHE A 76 -1.95 -11.22 2.96
C PHE A 76 -0.85 -10.17 2.73
N PHE A 77 -0.86 -9.51 1.57
CA PHE A 77 0.13 -8.49 1.25
C PHE A 77 0.04 -7.28 2.17
N VAL A 78 -1.17 -6.88 2.57
CA VAL A 78 -1.38 -5.79 3.54
C VAL A 78 -0.84 -6.16 4.91
N VAL A 79 -1.16 -7.36 5.42
CA VAL A 79 -0.65 -7.84 6.72
C VAL A 79 0.87 -7.94 6.70
N PHE A 80 1.45 -8.51 5.64
CA PHE A 80 2.90 -8.59 5.46
C PHE A 80 3.55 -7.21 5.46
N TYR A 81 3.00 -6.26 4.69
CA TYR A 81 3.47 -4.88 4.64
C TYR A 81 3.46 -4.23 6.02
N VAL A 82 2.33 -4.24 6.72
CA VAL A 82 2.18 -3.59 8.02
C VAL A 82 3.12 -4.22 9.05
N LEU A 83 3.20 -5.56 9.09
CA LEU A 83 4.07 -6.27 10.02
C LEU A 83 5.56 -5.94 9.76
N ALA A 84 6.00 -6.04 8.50
CA ALA A 84 7.38 -5.78 8.12
C ALA A 84 7.78 -4.34 8.45
N VAL A 85 6.97 -3.35 8.05
CA VAL A 85 7.25 -1.94 8.32
C VAL A 85 7.26 -1.67 9.82
N THR A 86 6.32 -2.22 10.58
CA THR A 86 6.24 -2.01 12.04
C THR A 86 7.43 -2.63 12.77
N ALA A 87 7.90 -3.80 12.35
CA ALA A 87 9.05 -4.48 12.96
C ALA A 87 10.40 -3.86 12.56
N ILE A 88 10.52 -3.32 11.34
CA ILE A 88 11.78 -2.85 10.78
C ILE A 88 11.97 -1.34 10.97
N THR A 89 10.89 -0.55 11.01
CA THR A 89 10.94 0.92 11.17
C THR A 89 11.78 1.37 12.38
N PRO A 90 11.68 0.75 13.58
CA PRO A 90 12.53 1.13 14.71
C PRO A 90 14.03 0.92 14.47
N LYS A 91 14.43 0.06 13.52
CA LYS A 91 15.83 -0.30 13.25
C LYS A 91 16.48 0.60 12.21
N ILE A 92 15.75 0.96 11.14
CA ILE A 92 16.31 1.71 10.00
C ILE A 92 15.69 3.10 9.80
N GLY A 93 14.70 3.46 10.62
CA GLY A 93 13.93 4.68 10.50
C GLY A 93 12.78 4.58 9.48
N LEU A 94 11.71 5.35 9.74
CA LEU A 94 10.49 5.34 8.91
C LEU A 94 10.76 5.73 7.47
N GLY A 95 11.57 6.78 7.24
CA GLY A 95 11.89 7.24 5.89
C GLY A 95 12.49 6.13 5.03
N ASN A 96 13.53 5.45 5.55
CA ASN A 96 14.18 4.34 4.85
C ASN A 96 13.23 3.16 4.59
N ALA A 97 12.36 2.82 5.56
CA ALA A 97 11.37 1.77 5.37
C ALA A 97 10.38 2.11 4.24
N ILE A 98 9.82 3.32 4.24
CA ILE A 98 8.87 3.77 3.22
C ILE A 98 9.56 3.88 1.84
N PHE A 99 10.81 4.31 1.77
CA PHE A 99 11.55 4.34 0.51
C PHE A 99 11.73 2.95 -0.12
N LEU A 100 12.10 1.95 0.67
CA LEU A 100 12.22 0.58 0.19
C LEU A 100 10.86 0.02 -0.26
N VAL A 101 9.78 0.35 0.47
CA VAL A 101 8.42 0.01 0.07
C VAL A 101 8.06 0.63 -1.28
N LEU A 102 8.32 1.92 -1.47
CA LEU A 102 8.02 2.63 -2.72
C LEU A 102 8.77 2.00 -3.91
N LEU A 103 10.04 1.62 -3.73
CA LEU A 103 10.79 0.89 -4.76
C LEU A 103 10.12 -0.43 -5.11
N GLY A 104 9.74 -1.23 -4.11
CA GLY A 104 9.03 -2.48 -4.32
C GLY A 104 7.68 -2.29 -5.02
N GLN A 105 6.95 -1.23 -4.66
CA GLN A 105 5.67 -0.88 -5.29
C GLN A 105 5.87 -0.52 -6.77
N ILE A 106 6.86 0.30 -7.12
CA ILE A 106 7.12 0.68 -8.52
C ILE A 106 7.48 -0.55 -9.37
N VAL A 107 8.33 -1.44 -8.85
CA VAL A 107 8.70 -2.68 -9.56
C VAL A 107 7.48 -3.58 -9.74
N SER A 108 6.72 -3.81 -8.67
CA SER A 108 5.54 -4.68 -8.68
C SER A 108 4.45 -4.17 -9.63
N THR A 109 4.10 -2.88 -9.54
CA THR A 109 3.09 -2.27 -10.43
C THR A 109 3.53 -2.31 -11.88
N SER A 110 4.81 -2.09 -12.17
CA SER A 110 5.33 -2.19 -13.53
C SER A 110 5.19 -3.59 -14.12
N ILE A 111 5.44 -4.64 -13.33
CA ILE A 111 5.25 -6.04 -13.74
C ILE A 111 3.76 -6.33 -13.94
N ILE A 112 2.91 -5.96 -12.98
CA ILE A 112 1.45 -6.17 -13.03
C ILE A 112 0.86 -5.51 -14.27
N ASP A 113 1.18 -4.24 -14.52
CA ASP A 113 0.71 -3.47 -15.68
C ASP A 113 1.21 -4.07 -16.99
N HIS A 114 2.49 -4.47 -17.05
CA HIS A 114 3.11 -4.97 -18.28
C HIS A 114 2.47 -6.27 -18.75
N PHE A 115 2.23 -7.20 -17.81
CA PHE A 115 1.64 -8.50 -18.11
C PHE A 115 0.11 -8.52 -18.02
N GLY A 116 -0.52 -7.47 -17.48
CA GLY A 116 -1.97 -7.43 -17.27
C GLY A 116 -2.43 -8.39 -16.18
N LEU A 117 -1.61 -8.61 -15.15
CA LEU A 117 -1.89 -9.58 -14.09
C LEU A 117 -3.14 -9.16 -13.28
N PHE A 118 -3.86 -10.15 -12.75
CA PHE A 118 -5.04 -9.94 -11.89
C PHE A 118 -6.17 -9.11 -12.51
N GLY A 119 -6.25 -9.04 -13.85
CA GLY A 119 -7.24 -8.23 -14.56
C GLY A 119 -6.86 -6.75 -14.68
N ALA A 120 -5.60 -6.39 -14.40
CA ALA A 120 -5.10 -5.03 -14.60
C ALA A 120 -5.13 -4.62 -16.08
N ILE A 121 -5.31 -3.32 -16.33
CA ILE A 121 -5.25 -2.76 -17.68
C ILE A 121 -3.83 -2.89 -18.20
N LYS A 122 -3.64 -3.76 -19.20
CA LYS A 122 -2.33 -4.05 -19.77
C LYS A 122 -1.74 -2.79 -20.39
N THR A 123 -0.68 -2.27 -19.77
CA THR A 123 0.01 -1.07 -20.19
C THR A 123 1.49 -1.41 -20.38
N PRO A 124 1.94 -1.62 -21.63
CA PRO A 124 3.33 -1.99 -21.91
C PRO A 124 4.32 -0.97 -21.32
N ILE A 125 5.49 -1.45 -20.91
CA ILE A 125 6.55 -0.57 -20.44
C ILE A 125 7.17 0.06 -21.69
N THR A 126 6.92 1.35 -21.89
CA THR A 126 7.60 2.14 -22.92
C THR A 126 8.96 2.60 -22.41
N ALA A 127 9.87 2.98 -23.33
CA ALA A 127 11.15 3.57 -22.97
C ALA A 127 10.98 4.80 -22.04
N GLN A 128 9.94 5.60 -22.26
CA GLN A 128 9.60 6.74 -21.41
C GLN A 128 9.18 6.31 -19.99
N LYS A 129 8.32 5.29 -19.84
CA LYS A 129 7.94 4.77 -18.52
C LYS A 129 9.16 4.18 -17.80
N GLY A 130 10.01 3.45 -18.51
CA GLY A 130 11.27 2.92 -17.98
C GLY A 130 12.21 4.01 -17.47
N LEU A 131 12.40 5.09 -18.24
CA LEU A 131 13.19 6.24 -17.81
C LEU A 131 12.58 6.94 -16.59
N GLY A 132 11.25 7.12 -16.56
CA GLY A 132 10.56 7.69 -15.41
C GLY A 132 10.76 6.87 -14.14
N ILE A 133 10.64 5.54 -14.22
CA ILE A 133 10.91 4.62 -13.12
C ILE A 133 12.36 4.76 -12.65
N ALA A 134 13.33 4.76 -13.58
CA ALA A 134 14.74 4.91 -13.24
C ALA A 134 15.01 6.24 -12.50
N LEU A 135 14.44 7.35 -12.97
CA LEU A 135 14.57 8.66 -12.33
C LEU A 135 13.92 8.69 -10.94
N MET A 136 12.74 8.08 -10.77
CA MET A 136 12.09 7.96 -9.46
C MET A 136 12.94 7.14 -8.49
N THR A 137 13.48 6.01 -8.96
CA THR A 137 14.39 5.17 -8.18
C THR A 137 15.64 5.95 -7.76
N LEU A 138 16.28 6.65 -8.69
CA LEU A 138 17.43 7.52 -8.39
C LEU A 138 17.07 8.61 -7.37
N GLY A 139 15.94 9.29 -7.54
CA GLY A 139 15.46 10.28 -6.58
C GLY A 139 15.26 9.69 -5.18
N ILE A 140 14.68 8.50 -5.08
CA ILE A 140 14.53 7.78 -3.81
C ILE A 140 15.90 7.48 -3.19
N PHE A 141 16.88 7.02 -3.98
CA PHE A 141 18.24 6.77 -3.49
C PHE A 141 18.94 8.04 -2.98
N LEU A 142 18.74 9.18 -3.64
CA LEU A 142 19.33 10.46 -3.23
C LEU A 142 18.72 11.00 -1.93
N VAL A 143 17.41 10.82 -1.73
CA VAL A 143 16.72 11.27 -0.50
C VAL A 143 16.96 10.31 0.67
N ARG A 144 17.21 9.02 0.38
CA ARG A 144 17.51 8.02 1.39
C ARG A 144 18.79 8.40 2.14
N LYS A 145 18.67 8.72 3.43
CA LYS A 145 19.82 8.88 4.31
C LYS A 145 20.44 7.51 4.56
N VAL A 146 21.58 7.24 3.94
CA VAL A 146 22.44 6.11 4.28
C VAL A 146 23.06 6.47 5.64
N VAL A 147 22.53 5.87 6.70
CA VAL A 147 23.15 5.88 8.03
C VAL A 147 23.87 4.55 8.19
#